data_AF-A0A6I0ZH46-F1
#
_entry.id   AF-A0A6I0ZH46-F1
#
_cell.length_a   1.000
_cell.length_b   1.000
_cell.length_c   1.000
_cell.angle_alpha   90.00
_cell.angle_beta   90.00
_cell.angle_gamma   90.00
#
_symmetry.space_group_name_H-M   'P 1'
#
loop_
_entity.id
_entity.type
_entity.pdbx_description
1 polymer ?
#
loop_
_entity_poly.entity_id
_entity_poly.type
_entity_poly.pdbx_seq_one_letter_code
_entity_poly.pdbx_strand_id
1 'polypeptide(L)'
;MTMDIVDIFRDVVSKASQNLKILCPDGNGGFQEVDNPPLNYIFGNSQYIKDTLDVYSQSERQLPLKFPLVALFCPISERRDSRHYYSKSKVSLVIACPSTKDWTNEEREVNSFKNILRPIYGRLLDVLLEDNRFDWGADDKVRHVYSENYSYGRYGAMTATGQEVSDPIDAIDISSMEITINNPNCRR
;
A
#
# COMPACT_ATOMS: atom_id res chain seq x y z
N MET A 1 -22.60 6.88 9.81
CA MET A 1 -21.27 7.43 10.12
C MET A 1 -20.60 7.68 8.78
N THR A 2 -20.21 8.91 8.47
CA THR A 2 -19.55 9.20 7.19
C THR A 2 -18.12 8.69 7.30
N MET A 3 -17.77 7.63 6.55
CA MET A 3 -16.38 7.16 6.48
C MET A 3 -15.53 8.20 5.76
N ASP A 4 -14.38 8.55 6.32
CA ASP A 4 -13.42 9.40 5.63
C ASP A 4 -12.54 8.58 4.66
N ILE A 5 -11.67 9.26 3.89
CA ILE A 5 -10.80 8.58 2.91
C ILE A 5 -9.87 7.58 3.61
N VAL A 6 -9.40 7.86 4.83
CA VAL A 6 -8.52 6.96 5.57
C VAL A 6 -9.26 5.68 5.96
N ASP A 7 -10.50 5.80 6.43
CA ASP A 7 -11.35 4.65 6.77
C ASP A 7 -11.70 3.82 5.53
N ILE A 8 -11.99 4.49 4.40
CA ILE A 8 -12.26 3.81 3.13
C ILE A 8 -11.04 2.99 2.70
N PHE A 9 -9.84 3.57 2.71
CA PHE A 9 -8.63 2.85 2.34
C PHE A 9 -8.28 1.73 3.31
N ARG A 10 -8.54 1.89 4.61
CA ARG A 10 -8.40 0.81 5.59
C ARG A 10 -9.26 -0.40 5.22
N ASP A 11 -10.52 -0.17 4.87
CA ASP A 11 -11.44 -1.22 4.44
C ASP A 11 -11.03 -1.84 3.10
N VAL A 12 -10.60 -1.02 2.13
CA VAL A 12 -10.05 -1.50 0.85
C VAL A 12 -8.85 -2.42 1.05
N VAL A 13 -7.88 -2.03 1.88
CA VAL A 13 -6.69 -2.86 2.17
C VAL A 13 -7.10 -4.15 2.88
N SER A 14 -8.05 -4.08 3.81
CA SER A 14 -8.60 -5.28 4.46
C SER A 14 -9.24 -6.24 3.45
N LYS A 15 -10.02 -5.74 2.49
CA LYS A 15 -10.60 -6.57 1.40
C LYS A 15 -9.55 -7.07 0.42
N ALA A 16 -8.50 -6.30 0.17
CA ALA A 16 -7.40 -6.69 -0.70
C ALA A 16 -6.59 -7.86 -0.12
N SER A 17 -6.58 -8.04 1.20
CA SER A 17 -6.00 -9.24 1.81
C SER A 17 -6.79 -10.52 1.46
N GLN A 18 -8.08 -10.41 1.13
CA GLN A 18 -8.94 -11.55 0.84
C GLN A 18 -8.75 -12.02 -0.60
N ASN A 19 -8.67 -13.34 -0.78
CA ASN A 19 -8.36 -14.03 -2.03
C ASN A 19 -7.01 -13.62 -2.64
N LEU A 20 -6.09 -13.13 -1.82
CA LEU A 20 -4.72 -12.82 -2.22
C LEU A 20 -3.82 -14.01 -1.90
N LYS A 21 -2.96 -14.35 -2.86
CA LYS A 21 -1.87 -15.33 -2.70
C LYS A 21 -0.54 -14.64 -2.94
N ILE A 22 0.39 -14.81 -2.02
CA ILE A 22 1.77 -14.34 -2.17
C ILE A 22 2.75 -15.48 -1.89
N LEU A 23 3.96 -15.34 -2.40
CA LEU A 23 5.06 -16.29 -2.18
C LEU A 23 6.14 -15.59 -1.35
N CYS A 24 6.27 -15.95 -0.08
CA CYS A 24 7.27 -15.38 0.82
C CYS A 24 8.54 -16.24 0.80
N PRO A 25 9.75 -15.66 0.70
CA PRO A 25 11.00 -16.41 0.86
C PRO A 25 11.08 -17.10 2.23
N ASP A 26 11.44 -18.38 2.26
CA ASP A 26 11.49 -19.19 3.48
C ASP A 26 12.84 -19.14 4.22
N GLY A 27 13.82 -18.40 3.67
CA GLY A 27 15.19 -18.28 4.20
C GLY A 27 16.13 -19.43 3.82
N ASN A 28 15.62 -20.52 3.22
CA ASN A 28 16.38 -21.68 2.77
C ASN A 28 16.51 -21.76 1.24
N GLY A 29 16.19 -20.67 0.54
CA GLY A 29 16.18 -20.59 -0.93
C GLY A 29 14.88 -21.08 -1.57
N GLY A 30 13.86 -21.41 -0.78
CA GLY A 30 12.52 -21.76 -1.23
C GLY A 30 11.51 -20.64 -1.03
N PHE A 31 10.27 -20.91 -1.40
CA PHE A 31 9.13 -20.02 -1.18
C PHE A 31 8.02 -20.74 -0.44
N GLN A 32 7.41 -20.04 0.51
CA GLN A 32 6.18 -20.45 1.18
C GLN A 32 5.00 -19.68 0.58
N GLU A 33 3.99 -20.40 0.11
CA GLU A 33 2.71 -19.80 -0.27
C GLU A 33 1.94 -19.37 0.97
N VAL A 34 1.47 -18.12 0.96
CA VAL A 34 0.64 -17.55 2.01
C VAL A 34 -0.69 -17.14 1.40
N ASP A 35 -1.74 -17.85 1.80
CA ASP A 35 -3.13 -17.51 1.48
C ASP A 35 -3.66 -16.45 2.44
N ASN A 36 -4.30 -15.42 1.88
CA ASN A 36 -4.89 -14.31 2.60
C ASN A 36 -3.91 -13.66 3.61
N PRO A 37 -2.73 -13.18 3.14
CA PRO A 37 -1.73 -12.61 4.04
C PRO A 37 -2.31 -11.38 4.75
N PRO A 38 -2.04 -11.20 6.06
CA PRO A 38 -2.44 -9.98 6.74
C PRO A 38 -1.73 -8.78 6.10
N LEU A 39 -2.50 -7.82 5.58
CA LEU A 39 -1.97 -6.57 5.06
C LEU A 39 -2.05 -5.50 6.13
N ASN A 40 -0.89 -4.99 6.53
CA ASN A 40 -0.80 -3.89 7.49
C ASN A 40 -1.22 -2.59 6.80
N TYR A 41 -2.03 -1.78 7.49
CA TYR A 41 -2.47 -0.48 6.99
C TYR A 41 -2.08 0.63 7.96
N ILE A 42 -1.26 1.57 7.47
CA ILE A 42 -0.83 2.77 8.19
C ILE A 42 -1.20 3.99 7.34
N PHE A 43 -1.53 5.11 7.98
CA PHE A 43 -1.69 6.38 7.28
C PHE A 43 -0.91 7.47 8.03
N GLY A 44 -0.35 8.43 7.31
CA GLY A 44 0.43 9.51 7.90
C GLY A 44 1.47 10.08 6.94
N ASN A 45 2.31 10.98 7.44
CA ASN A 45 3.50 11.39 6.68
C ASN A 45 4.59 10.30 6.79
N SER A 46 5.67 10.45 6.01
CA SER A 46 6.76 9.47 5.99
C SER A 46 7.43 9.26 7.35
N GLN A 47 7.55 10.32 8.17
CA GLN A 47 8.10 10.21 9.52
C GLN A 47 7.22 9.36 10.43
N TYR A 48 5.92 9.62 10.44
CA TYR A 48 4.96 8.85 11.26
C TYR A 48 4.94 7.37 10.86
N ILE A 49 4.96 7.09 9.55
CA ILE A 49 5.03 5.71 9.05
C ILE A 49 6.31 5.04 9.55
N LYS A 50 7.47 5.70 9.42
CA LYS A 50 8.75 5.19 9.96
C LYS A 50 8.66 4.92 11.45
N ASP A 51 8.23 5.89 12.25
CA ASP A 51 8.19 5.75 13.71
C ASP A 51 7.27 4.61 14.15
N THR A 52 6.15 4.41 13.44
CA THR A 52 5.24 3.28 13.67
C THR A 52 5.91 1.94 13.34
N LEU A 53 6.63 1.87 12.23
CA LEU A 53 7.39 0.69 11.84
C LEU A 53 8.51 0.37 12.85
N ASP A 54 9.16 1.38 13.41
CA ASP A 54 10.20 1.21 14.43
C ASP A 54 9.62 0.62 15.73
N VAL A 55 8.42 1.07 16.14
CA VAL A 55 7.70 0.49 17.29
C VAL A 55 7.38 -0.99 17.06
N TYR A 56 6.94 -1.37 15.86
CA TYR A 56 6.66 -2.78 15.55
C TYR A 56 7.91 -3.66 15.58
N SER A 57 9.07 -3.13 15.23
CA SER A 57 10.35 -3.86 15.31
C SER A 57 10.77 -4.14 16.76
N GLN A 58 10.26 -3.39 17.75
CA GLN A 58 10.62 -3.58 19.16
C GLN A 58 9.78 -4.66 19.86
N SER A 59 8.75 -5.22 19.20
CA SER A 59 7.86 -6.21 19.81
C SER A 59 7.77 -7.48 18.97
N GLU A 60 8.21 -8.62 19.52
CA GLU A 60 8.11 -9.94 18.88
C GLU A 60 6.66 -10.31 18.49
N ARG A 61 5.67 -9.77 19.20
CA ARG A 61 4.24 -9.99 18.90
C ARG A 61 3.75 -9.16 17.71
N GLN A 62 4.35 -7.99 17.48
CA GLN A 62 3.93 -7.05 16.43
C GLN A 62 4.78 -7.18 15.16
N LEU A 63 5.97 -7.76 15.26
CA LEU A 63 6.86 -7.98 14.13
C LEU A 63 6.18 -8.73 12.97
N PRO A 64 5.38 -9.80 13.18
CA PRO A 64 4.68 -10.47 12.09
C PRO A 64 3.58 -9.62 11.44
N LEU A 65 3.10 -8.57 12.11
CA LEU A 65 2.08 -7.64 11.60
C LEU A 65 2.71 -6.48 10.84
N LYS A 66 4.03 -6.38 10.77
CA LYS A 66 4.72 -5.23 10.18
C LYS A 66 4.57 -5.20 8.66
N PHE A 67 4.70 -6.36 8.02
CA PHE A 67 4.68 -6.51 6.57
C PHE A 67 3.83 -7.72 6.13
N PRO A 68 3.27 -7.70 4.90
CA PRO A 68 3.31 -6.61 3.93
C PRO A 68 2.54 -5.37 4.39
N LEU A 69 3.07 -4.20 4.06
CA LEU A 69 2.52 -2.90 4.43
C LEU A 69 1.88 -2.22 3.23
N VAL A 70 0.72 -1.61 3.43
CA VAL A 70 0.15 -0.59 2.55
C VAL A 70 0.00 0.69 3.36
N ALA A 71 0.77 1.74 3.03
CA ALA A 71 0.71 3.00 3.73
C ALA A 71 0.11 4.12 2.86
N LEU A 72 -0.84 4.89 3.41
CA LEU A 72 -1.47 6.04 2.76
C LEU A 72 -0.84 7.35 3.25
N PHE A 73 -0.28 8.12 2.32
CA PHE A 73 0.37 9.39 2.67
C PHE A 73 -0.63 10.52 2.93
N CYS A 74 -0.38 11.26 4.02
CA CYS A 74 -1.13 12.44 4.43
C CYS A 74 -0.22 13.70 4.47
N PRO A 75 -0.78 14.92 4.31
CA PRO A 75 -2.20 15.25 4.17
C PRO A 75 -2.79 14.91 2.79
N ILE A 76 -4.10 14.67 2.76
CA ILE A 76 -4.87 14.47 1.52
C ILE A 76 -5.69 15.72 1.25
N SER A 77 -5.45 16.35 0.09
CA SER A 77 -6.23 17.51 -0.34
C SER A 77 -7.52 17.06 -1.01
N GLU A 78 -8.66 17.47 -0.45
CA GLU A 78 -10.00 17.16 -0.95
C GLU A 78 -10.64 18.36 -1.63
N ARG A 79 -11.07 18.18 -2.89
CA ARG A 79 -11.97 19.12 -3.56
C ARG A 79 -13.42 18.72 -3.29
N ARG A 80 -14.18 19.62 -2.66
CA ARG A 80 -15.60 19.46 -2.30
C ARG A 80 -16.43 20.59 -2.89
N ASP A 81 -16.30 20.76 -4.20
CA ASP A 81 -16.79 21.91 -4.97
C ASP A 81 -17.91 21.55 -5.96
N SER A 82 -18.38 20.30 -5.96
CA SER A 82 -19.43 19.80 -6.85
C SER A 82 -20.54 19.09 -6.06
N ARG A 83 -21.76 19.13 -6.60
CA ARG A 83 -22.88 18.33 -6.08
C ARG A 83 -22.89 16.89 -6.60
N HIS A 84 -22.07 16.58 -7.61
CA HIS A 84 -22.05 15.27 -8.26
C HIS A 84 -21.21 14.22 -7.52
N TYR A 85 -20.30 14.64 -6.66
CA TYR A 85 -19.44 13.77 -5.85
C TYR A 85 -19.33 14.32 -4.42
N TYR A 86 -18.94 13.46 -3.48
CA TYR A 86 -18.64 13.87 -2.11
C TYR A 86 -17.28 14.60 -2.06
N SER A 87 -16.25 13.98 -2.65
CA SER A 87 -14.94 14.60 -2.78
C SER A 87 -14.16 14.06 -3.97
N LYS A 88 -13.22 14.86 -4.47
CA LYS A 88 -12.24 14.47 -5.49
C LYS A 88 -10.84 14.81 -5.00
N SER A 89 -9.93 13.84 -5.10
CA SER A 89 -8.59 13.94 -4.52
C SER A 89 -7.54 13.23 -5.36
N LYS A 90 -6.28 13.56 -5.08
CA LYS A 90 -5.13 12.76 -5.47
C LYS A 90 -4.49 12.20 -4.21
N VAL A 91 -4.33 10.89 -4.15
CA VAL A 91 -3.69 10.20 -3.02
C VAL A 91 -2.41 9.54 -3.48
N SER A 92 -1.52 9.32 -2.51
CA SER A 92 -0.28 8.57 -2.72
C SER A 92 -0.19 7.46 -1.70
N LEU A 93 0.21 6.28 -2.15
CA LEU A 93 0.39 5.09 -1.34
C LEU A 93 1.76 4.47 -1.57
N VAL A 94 2.23 3.72 -0.60
CA VAL A 94 3.36 2.81 -0.77
C VAL A 94 2.96 1.41 -0.33
N ILE A 95 3.33 0.41 -1.13
CA ILE A 95 3.22 -1.01 -0.78
C ILE A 95 4.63 -1.48 -0.50
N ALA A 96 4.89 -2.03 0.69
CA ALA A 96 6.24 -2.44 1.10
C ALA A 96 6.27 -3.85 1.67
N CYS A 97 7.37 -4.56 1.44
CA CYS A 97 7.66 -5.87 2.01
C CYS A 97 9.09 -5.89 2.56
N PRO A 98 9.42 -6.85 3.46
CA PRO A 98 10.76 -6.94 3.99
C PRO A 98 11.72 -7.40 2.89
N SER A 99 12.98 -6.97 2.99
CA SER A 99 14.05 -7.34 2.08
C SER A 99 15.33 -7.60 2.88
N THR A 100 16.42 -8.01 2.22
CA THR A 100 17.80 -7.88 2.73
C THR A 100 18.61 -6.93 1.84
N LYS A 101 19.74 -6.38 2.34
CA LYS A 101 20.70 -5.59 1.56
C LYS A 101 21.52 -6.45 0.59
N ASP A 102 21.60 -7.76 0.85
CA ASP A 102 22.47 -8.68 0.11
C ASP A 102 21.92 -9.12 -1.25
N TRP A 103 20.61 -8.95 -1.48
CA TRP A 103 19.99 -9.36 -2.73
C TRP A 103 20.41 -8.51 -3.93
N THR A 104 20.68 -9.17 -5.06
CA THR A 104 20.80 -8.51 -6.36
C THR A 104 19.44 -7.98 -6.84
N ASN A 105 19.43 -7.17 -7.89
CA ASN A 105 18.18 -6.65 -8.43
C ASN A 105 17.31 -7.78 -9.03
N GLU A 106 17.94 -8.81 -9.60
CA GLU A 106 17.27 -9.98 -10.15
C GLU A 106 16.61 -10.82 -9.04
N GLU A 107 17.31 -11.00 -7.91
CA GLU A 107 16.75 -11.67 -6.74
C GLU A 107 15.59 -10.86 -6.15
N ARG A 108 15.72 -9.52 -6.04
CA ARG A 108 14.63 -8.64 -5.59
C ARG A 108 13.42 -8.70 -6.52
N GLU A 109 13.65 -8.70 -7.83
CA GLU A 109 12.58 -8.76 -8.83
C GLU A 109 11.70 -10.00 -8.59
N VAL A 110 12.33 -11.14 -8.30
CA VAL A 110 11.61 -12.38 -8.01
C VAL A 110 11.03 -12.35 -6.60
N ASN A 111 11.88 -12.21 -5.58
CA ASN A 111 11.53 -12.40 -4.17
C ASN A 111 10.51 -11.37 -3.66
N SER A 112 10.69 -10.10 -4.03
CA SER A 112 9.87 -9.00 -3.54
C SER A 112 8.79 -8.64 -4.55
N PHE A 113 9.17 -8.31 -5.79
CA PHE A 113 8.24 -7.69 -6.74
C PHE A 113 7.25 -8.68 -7.34
N LYS A 114 7.72 -9.73 -8.02
CA LYS A 114 6.86 -10.74 -8.66
C LYS A 114 6.04 -11.52 -7.65
N ASN A 115 6.65 -11.88 -6.52
CA ASN A 115 6.07 -12.82 -5.58
C ASN A 115 5.19 -12.18 -4.49
N ILE A 116 5.41 -10.90 -4.16
CA ILE A 116 4.72 -10.24 -3.05
C ILE A 116 4.06 -8.93 -3.52
N LEU A 117 4.85 -7.95 -3.99
CA LEU A 117 4.36 -6.58 -4.19
C LEU A 117 3.39 -6.43 -5.36
N ARG A 118 3.69 -7.04 -6.52
CA ARG A 118 2.82 -6.99 -7.72
C ARG A 118 1.48 -7.70 -7.49
N PRO A 119 1.42 -8.89 -6.85
CA PRO A 119 0.14 -9.50 -6.45
C PRO A 119 -0.70 -8.59 -5.54
N ILE A 120 -0.09 -7.97 -4.51
CA ILE A 120 -0.79 -7.04 -3.62
C ILE A 120 -1.29 -5.82 -4.41
N TYR A 121 -0.45 -5.24 -5.26
CA TYR A 121 -0.82 -4.11 -6.11
C TYR A 121 -2.00 -4.44 -7.03
N GLY A 122 -1.94 -5.56 -7.75
CA GLY A 122 -3.03 -5.99 -8.63
C GLY A 122 -4.34 -6.16 -7.86
N ARG A 123 -4.29 -6.88 -6.73
CA ARG A 123 -5.47 -7.10 -5.89
C ARG A 123 -6.03 -5.81 -5.30
N LEU A 124 -5.17 -4.86 -4.93
CA LEU A 124 -5.59 -3.55 -4.45
C LEU A 124 -6.36 -2.78 -5.53
N LEU A 125 -5.90 -2.81 -6.78
CA LEU A 125 -6.61 -2.17 -7.90
C LEU A 125 -7.96 -2.83 -8.18
N ASP A 126 -8.02 -4.16 -8.15
CA ASP A 126 -9.29 -4.90 -8.35
C ASP A 126 -10.33 -4.48 -7.31
N VAL A 127 -9.95 -4.49 -6.03
CA VAL A 127 -10.85 -4.07 -4.94
C VAL A 127 -11.27 -2.61 -5.09
N LEU A 128 -10.36 -1.72 -5.49
CA LEU A 128 -10.68 -0.31 -5.72
C LEU A 128 -11.72 -0.15 -6.84
N LEU A 129 -11.60 -0.89 -7.93
CA LEU A 129 -12.54 -0.86 -9.06
C LEU A 129 -13.91 -1.45 -8.70
N GLU A 130 -13.93 -2.52 -7.89
CA GLU A 130 -15.15 -3.18 -7.41
C GLU A 130 -15.90 -2.37 -6.33
N ASP A 131 -15.21 -1.46 -5.65
CA ASP A 131 -15.78 -0.73 -4.53
C ASP A 131 -16.65 0.45 -4.96
N ASN A 132 -17.96 0.31 -4.75
CA ASN A 132 -19.00 1.25 -5.17
C ASN A 132 -18.91 2.65 -4.53
N ARG A 133 -18.03 2.86 -3.53
CA ARG A 133 -17.78 4.18 -2.96
C ARG A 133 -16.94 5.05 -3.90
N PHE A 134 -16.21 4.45 -4.84
CA PHE A 134 -15.42 5.17 -5.84
C PHE A 134 -16.19 5.34 -7.16
N ASP A 135 -15.95 6.46 -7.82
CA ASP A 135 -16.35 6.71 -9.20
C ASP A 135 -15.09 6.82 -10.08
N TRP A 136 -14.92 5.83 -10.96
CA TRP A 136 -13.79 5.74 -11.89
C TRP A 136 -14.12 6.32 -13.28
N GLY A 137 -15.37 6.79 -13.48
CA GLY A 137 -15.86 7.25 -14.77
C GLY A 137 -16.05 6.11 -15.77
N ALA A 138 -16.10 6.46 -17.07
CA ALA A 138 -16.39 5.50 -18.14
C ALA A 138 -15.23 4.55 -18.49
N ASP A 139 -14.01 4.85 -18.02
CA ASP A 139 -12.81 4.09 -18.38
C ASP A 139 -12.55 2.89 -17.45
N ASP A 140 -13.32 2.75 -16.36
CA ASP A 140 -13.17 1.71 -15.32
C ASP A 140 -11.70 1.45 -14.95
N LYS A 141 -10.92 2.53 -14.80
CA LYS A 141 -9.48 2.47 -14.57
C LYS A 141 -9.04 3.38 -13.44
N VAL A 142 -8.27 2.82 -12.51
CA VAL A 142 -7.58 3.55 -11.45
C VAL A 142 -6.41 4.33 -12.06
N ARG A 143 -6.59 5.63 -12.32
CA ARG A 143 -5.52 6.49 -12.87
C ARG A 143 -4.53 6.86 -11.79
N HIS A 144 -3.27 6.47 -11.96
CA HIS A 144 -2.17 6.76 -11.03
C HIS A 144 -0.81 6.61 -11.73
N VAL A 145 0.25 7.06 -11.07
CA VAL A 145 1.65 6.82 -11.46
C VAL A 145 2.17 5.63 -10.64
N TYR A 146 2.83 4.69 -11.31
CA TYR A 146 3.40 3.46 -10.74
C TYR A 146 4.93 3.49 -10.82
N SER A 147 5.61 3.15 -9.72
CA SER A 147 7.06 3.01 -9.70
C SER A 147 7.49 1.86 -8.78
N GLU A 148 8.43 1.03 -9.25
CA GLU A 148 9.08 -0.01 -8.46
C GLU A 148 10.44 0.48 -7.97
N ASN A 149 10.66 0.45 -6.65
CA ASN A 149 11.88 0.97 -6.06
C ASN A 149 12.83 -0.14 -5.60
N TYR A 150 13.76 -0.51 -6.47
CA TYR A 150 14.83 -1.49 -6.18
C TYR A 150 15.94 -0.92 -5.29
N SER A 151 15.97 0.39 -5.08
CA SER A 151 17.04 1.07 -4.36
C SER A 151 16.81 1.06 -2.85
N TYR A 152 15.56 1.04 -2.39
CA TYR A 152 15.22 1.11 -0.96
C TYR A 152 15.80 -0.04 -0.16
N GLY A 153 15.70 -1.28 -0.63
CA GLY A 153 16.18 -2.40 0.16
C GLY A 153 17.71 -2.54 0.12
N ARG A 154 18.38 -1.86 -0.82
CA ARG A 154 19.86 -1.85 -0.94
C ARG A 154 20.51 -0.68 -0.21
N TYR A 155 19.96 0.52 -0.36
CA TYR A 155 20.54 1.77 0.15
C TYR A 155 19.79 2.37 1.35
N GLY A 156 18.67 1.76 1.74
CA GLY A 156 17.78 2.27 2.77
C GLY A 156 16.70 3.17 2.17
N ALA A 157 15.47 3.03 2.65
CA ALA A 157 14.40 3.98 2.36
C ALA A 157 14.57 5.21 3.27
N MET A 158 14.47 6.42 2.71
CA MET A 158 14.66 7.67 3.45
C MET A 158 13.32 8.40 3.62
N THR A 159 13.08 8.95 4.81
CA THR A 159 11.97 9.89 5.03
C THR A 159 12.25 11.24 4.35
N ALA A 160 11.23 12.11 4.29
CA ALA A 160 11.41 13.48 3.79
C ALA A 160 12.39 14.32 4.62
N THR A 161 12.64 13.90 5.87
CA THR A 161 13.62 14.52 6.79
C THR A 161 15.02 13.90 6.67
N GLY A 162 15.21 12.93 5.77
CA GLY A 162 16.49 12.26 5.52
C GLY A 162 16.85 11.15 6.51
N GLN A 163 15.89 10.64 7.28
CA GLN A 163 16.13 9.51 8.18
C GLN A 163 15.91 8.17 7.46
N GLU A 164 16.83 7.23 7.63
CA GLU A 164 16.70 5.87 7.09
C GLU A 164 15.62 5.10 7.86
N VAL A 165 14.78 4.36 7.14
CA VAL A 165 13.90 3.34 7.71
C VAL A 165 14.75 2.21 8.24
N SER A 166 14.52 1.80 9.49
CA SER A 166 15.40 0.89 10.22
C SER A 166 15.57 -0.48 9.56
N ASP A 167 14.54 -0.97 8.89
CA ASP A 167 14.58 -2.25 8.19
C ASP A 167 14.71 -2.05 6.67
N PRO A 168 15.54 -2.87 5.98
CA PRO A 168 15.58 -2.88 4.52
C PRO A 168 14.23 -3.34 3.95
N ILE A 169 13.65 -2.51 3.08
CA ILE A 169 12.36 -2.76 2.44
C ILE A 169 12.47 -2.62 0.92
N ASP A 170 11.74 -3.44 0.18
CA ASP A 170 11.41 -3.16 -1.21
C ASP A 170 9.99 -2.62 -1.29
N ALA A 171 9.73 -1.71 -2.24
CA ALA A 171 8.44 -1.05 -2.32
C ALA A 171 7.97 -0.71 -3.73
N ILE A 172 6.65 -0.63 -3.88
CA ILE A 172 5.95 -0.01 -4.99
C ILE A 172 5.39 1.34 -4.51
N ASP A 173 5.79 2.41 -5.19
CA ASP A 173 5.24 3.74 -5.00
C ASP A 173 4.08 3.97 -5.96
N ILE A 174 2.91 4.28 -5.41
CA ILE A 174 1.72 4.67 -6.17
C ILE A 174 1.48 6.15 -5.88
N SER A 175 1.64 7.01 -6.87
CA SER A 175 1.49 8.45 -6.67
C SER A 175 0.42 9.06 -7.56
N SER A 176 -0.15 10.17 -7.11
CA SER A 176 -1.17 10.92 -7.86
C SER A 176 -2.37 10.05 -8.27
N MET A 177 -2.76 9.07 -7.45
CA MET A 177 -3.94 8.24 -7.70
C MET A 177 -5.19 9.12 -7.61
N GLU A 178 -5.89 9.24 -8.74
CA GLU A 178 -7.08 10.07 -8.84
C GLU A 178 -8.28 9.33 -8.29
N ILE A 179 -8.81 9.78 -7.15
CA ILE A 179 -10.01 9.20 -6.54
C ILE A 179 -11.15 10.22 -6.61
N THR A 180 -12.34 9.71 -6.89
CA THR A 180 -13.60 10.45 -6.75
C THR A 180 -14.50 9.62 -5.85
N ILE A 181 -14.93 10.19 -4.73
CA ILE A 181 -15.80 9.52 -3.76
C ILE A 181 -17.25 9.88 -4.08
N ASN A 182 -18.10 8.86 -4.22
CA ASN A 182 -19.52 9.00 -4.46
C ASN A 182 -20.23 9.66 -3.27
N ASN A 183 -21.33 10.36 -3.56
CA ASN A 183 -22.19 10.86 -2.50
C ASN A 183 -22.86 9.70 -1.75
N PRO A 184 -22.79 9.65 -0.40
CA PRO A 184 -23.37 8.57 0.40
C PRO A 184 -24.88 8.36 0.17
N ASN A 185 -25.58 9.40 -0.30
CA ASN A 185 -27.02 9.42 -0.51
C ASN A 185 -27.44 9.21 -1.97
N CYS A 186 -26.51 9.07 -2.91
CA CYS A 186 -26.84 8.69 -4.27
C CYS A 186 -27.02 7.17 -4.34
N ARG A 187 -28.16 6.69 -3.85
CA ARG A 187 -28.65 5.35 -4.22
C ARG A 187 -28.94 5.38 -5.72
N ARG A 188 -28.25 4.53 -6.48
CA ARG A 188 -28.71 4.13 -7.81
C ARG A 188 -30.05 3.41 -7.69
#